data_AF-A0A078GPL4-F1
#
_entry.id   AF-A0A078GPL4-F1
#
_cell.length_a   1.000
_cell.length_b   1.000
_cell.length_c   1.000
_cell.angle_alpha   90.00
_cell.angle_beta   90.00
_cell.angle_gamma   90.00
#
_symmetry.space_group_name_H-M   'P 1'
#
loop_
_entity.id
_entity.type
_entity.pdbx_description
1 polymer ?
#
loop_
_entity_poly.entity_id
_entity_poly.type
_entity_poly.pdbx_seq_one_letter_code
_entity_poly.pdbx_strand_id
1 'polypeptide(L)'
;MAQLHFTIFIFFSFIFAISSSSFAPPRHPFDPLTETELKLVQTIINKTYPIGPSHKFTFQYVGLNEPDKSLVLSWYSSPKHNIKPPPRQAFVIARDNGKSREIVVDFSSRAIVSDKIHVGNGYPMLTNDEQEAATELVLKFKPFLDSVTKRGLNVSEIVFTTSTVGWYGESEAETERVIRMMPFYLDGTVNMYLRPIEGMTILVNLDVMKVTEFTDRLTVIMPKANGTEYRISELEPLFTRRFEPSFCSRKVQDSR
;
A
#
# COMPACT_ATOMS: atom_id res chain seq x y z
N MET A 1 -6.60 -18.99 -84.08
CA MET A 1 -7.21 -18.80 -82.75
C MET A 1 -7.46 -20.18 -82.13
N ALA A 2 -6.65 -20.60 -81.17
CA ALA A 2 -7.00 -21.66 -80.21
C ALA A 2 -6.03 -21.58 -79.03
N GLN A 3 -6.58 -21.56 -77.82
CA GLN A 3 -6.01 -21.02 -76.58
C GLN A 3 -4.92 -21.90 -75.95
N LEU A 4 -3.87 -21.23 -75.46
CA LEU A 4 -2.89 -21.78 -74.54
C LEU A 4 -3.51 -21.81 -73.13
N HIS A 5 -3.80 -22.99 -72.59
CA HIS A 5 -4.30 -23.15 -71.23
C HIS A 5 -3.14 -23.08 -70.24
N PHE A 6 -3.11 -22.02 -69.41
CA PHE A 6 -2.17 -21.86 -68.31
C PHE A 6 -2.88 -22.21 -67.00
N THR A 7 -2.63 -23.41 -66.46
CA THR A 7 -3.14 -23.83 -65.15
C THR A 7 -2.26 -23.26 -64.04
N ILE A 8 -2.80 -22.30 -63.28
CA ILE A 8 -2.18 -21.72 -62.09
C ILE A 8 -2.52 -22.60 -60.88
N PHE A 9 -1.52 -23.24 -60.28
CA PHE A 9 -1.66 -23.91 -58.97
C PHE A 9 -1.50 -22.87 -57.85
N ILE A 10 -2.59 -22.54 -57.16
CA ILE A 10 -2.56 -21.72 -55.94
C ILE A 10 -2.32 -22.64 -54.74
N PHE A 11 -1.10 -22.61 -54.18
CA PHE A 11 -0.81 -23.26 -52.90
C PHE A 11 -1.37 -22.38 -51.76
N PHE A 12 -2.48 -22.81 -51.14
CA PHE A 12 -2.93 -22.24 -49.87
C PHE A 12 -2.02 -22.75 -48.74
N SER A 13 -1.05 -21.93 -48.33
CA SER A 13 -0.31 -22.13 -47.09
C SER A 13 -1.24 -21.86 -45.90
N PHE A 14 -1.79 -22.92 -45.30
CA PHE A 14 -2.42 -22.85 -43.99
C PHE A 14 -1.30 -22.74 -42.94
N ILE A 15 -0.98 -21.52 -42.52
CA ILE A 15 -0.16 -21.29 -41.33
C ILE A 15 -1.02 -21.70 -40.12
N PHE A 16 -0.85 -22.93 -39.66
CA PHE A 16 -1.40 -23.38 -38.39
C PHE A 16 -0.59 -22.70 -37.29
N ALA A 17 -1.08 -21.56 -36.78
CA ALA A 17 -0.53 -20.92 -35.60
C ALA A 17 -0.77 -21.84 -34.40
N ILE A 18 0.19 -22.72 -34.12
CA ILE A 18 0.25 -23.48 -32.87
C ILE A 18 0.43 -22.45 -31.77
N SER A 19 -0.68 -22.04 -31.16
CA SER A 19 -0.67 -21.26 -29.94
C SER A 19 -0.11 -22.18 -28.86
N SER A 20 1.19 -22.11 -28.62
CA SER A 20 1.82 -22.73 -27.47
C SER A 20 1.23 -22.10 -26.21
N SER A 21 0.10 -22.62 -25.74
CA SER A 21 -0.43 -22.29 -24.43
C SER A 21 0.59 -22.80 -23.42
N SER A 22 1.41 -21.88 -22.92
CA SER A 22 2.30 -22.13 -21.79
C SER A 22 1.44 -22.71 -20.67
N PHE A 23 1.63 -23.99 -20.35
CA PHE A 23 0.98 -24.60 -19.20
C PHE A 23 1.63 -23.99 -17.95
N ALA A 24 1.14 -22.82 -17.56
CA ALA A 24 1.45 -22.27 -16.26
C ALA A 24 0.88 -23.26 -15.24
N PRO A 25 1.68 -23.79 -14.30
CA PRO A 25 1.16 -24.64 -13.26
C PRO A 25 0.00 -23.92 -12.56
N PRO A 26 -1.08 -24.62 -12.20
CA PRO A 26 -2.21 -24.01 -11.51
C PRO A 26 -1.69 -23.30 -10.27
N ARG A 27 -2.02 -22.00 -10.17
CA ARG A 27 -1.58 -21.17 -9.04
C ARG A 27 -2.03 -21.81 -7.74
N HIS A 28 -1.16 -21.75 -6.75
CA HIS A 28 -1.51 -22.24 -5.43
C HIS A 28 -2.63 -21.36 -4.87
N PRO A 29 -3.66 -21.92 -4.21
CA PRO A 29 -4.76 -21.14 -3.67
C PRO A 29 -4.33 -19.99 -2.76
N PHE A 30 -3.20 -20.15 -2.05
CA PHE A 30 -2.63 -19.14 -1.16
C PHE A 30 -1.57 -18.22 -1.81
N ASP A 31 -1.34 -18.33 -3.13
CA ASP A 31 -0.47 -17.38 -3.81
C ASP A 31 -1.03 -15.95 -3.66
N PRO A 32 -0.17 -14.95 -3.47
CA PRO A 32 -0.60 -13.55 -3.36
C PRO A 32 -1.38 -13.13 -4.61
N LEU A 33 -2.17 -12.06 -4.45
CA LEU A 33 -2.85 -11.47 -5.59
C LEU A 33 -1.84 -10.98 -6.62
N THR A 34 -2.09 -11.33 -7.88
CA THR A 34 -1.27 -10.89 -9.01
C THR A 34 -1.71 -9.53 -9.52
N GLU A 35 -0.85 -8.87 -10.29
CA GLU A 35 -1.16 -7.59 -10.92
C GLU A 35 -2.46 -7.65 -11.74
N THR A 36 -2.68 -8.73 -12.51
CA THR A 36 -3.91 -8.93 -13.29
C THR A 36 -5.15 -9.05 -12.40
N GLU A 37 -5.04 -9.75 -11.26
CA GLU A 37 -6.14 -9.90 -10.29
C GLU A 37 -6.43 -8.56 -9.61
N LEU A 38 -5.41 -7.79 -9.22
CA LEU A 38 -5.58 -6.44 -8.65
C LEU A 38 -6.24 -5.47 -9.64
N LYS A 39 -5.82 -5.46 -10.90
CA LYS A 39 -6.46 -4.68 -11.97
C LYS A 39 -7.91 -5.10 -12.20
N LEU A 40 -8.20 -6.40 -12.10
CA LEU A 40 -9.56 -6.92 -12.20
C LEU A 40 -10.42 -6.44 -11.02
N VAL A 41 -9.92 -6.48 -9.79
CA VAL A 41 -10.59 -5.90 -8.60
C VAL A 41 -10.92 -4.44 -8.85
N GLN A 42 -9.92 -3.64 -9.24
CA GLN A 42 -10.13 -2.22 -9.53
C GLN A 42 -11.20 -2.01 -10.59
N THR A 43 -11.18 -2.79 -11.68
CA THR A 43 -12.16 -2.68 -12.77
C THR A 43 -13.58 -3.01 -12.31
N ILE A 44 -13.75 -4.10 -11.55
CA ILE A 44 -15.06 -4.52 -11.03
C ILE A 44 -15.61 -3.49 -10.04
N ILE A 45 -14.77 -3.02 -9.13
CA ILE A 45 -15.17 -2.04 -8.11
C ILE A 45 -15.50 -0.70 -8.75
N ASN A 46 -14.68 -0.17 -9.66
CA ASN A 46 -14.95 1.09 -10.35
C ASN A 46 -16.23 1.07 -11.19
N LYS A 47 -16.64 -0.12 -11.67
CA LYS A 47 -17.92 -0.27 -12.38
C LYS A 47 -19.12 -0.10 -11.46
N THR A 48 -19.04 -0.61 -10.23
CA THR A 48 -20.11 -0.52 -9.22
C THR A 48 -20.08 0.79 -8.46
N TYR A 49 -18.88 1.32 -8.20
CA TYR A 49 -18.58 2.52 -7.44
C TYR A 49 -17.69 3.46 -8.26
N PRO A 50 -18.26 4.19 -9.24
CA PRO A 50 -17.50 5.07 -10.12
C PRO A 50 -16.88 6.22 -9.34
N ILE A 51 -15.55 6.24 -9.26
CA ILE A 51 -14.82 7.35 -8.66
C ILE A 51 -14.98 8.59 -9.54
N GLY A 52 -15.38 9.70 -8.93
CA GLY A 52 -15.59 10.96 -9.63
C GLY A 52 -15.43 12.17 -8.70
N PRO A 53 -15.63 13.40 -9.22
CA PRO A 53 -15.42 14.61 -8.44
C PRO A 53 -16.24 14.68 -7.14
N SER A 54 -17.44 14.09 -7.16
CA SER A 54 -18.39 14.08 -6.04
C SER A 54 -18.44 12.76 -5.27
N HIS A 55 -17.82 11.70 -5.76
CA HIS A 55 -17.86 10.37 -5.13
C HIS A 55 -16.44 9.89 -4.85
N LYS A 56 -16.09 9.86 -3.56
CA LYS A 56 -14.81 9.35 -3.07
C LYS A 56 -14.96 7.90 -2.66
N PHE A 57 -14.18 7.04 -3.30
CA PHE A 57 -14.02 5.64 -2.93
C PHE A 57 -12.53 5.34 -2.83
N THR A 58 -12.05 4.89 -1.67
CA THR A 58 -10.64 4.60 -1.43
C THR A 58 -10.47 3.17 -0.93
N PHE A 59 -9.35 2.54 -1.29
CA PHE A 59 -9.02 1.18 -0.90
C PHE A 59 -8.05 1.22 0.29
N GLN A 60 -8.43 0.63 1.43
CA GLN A 60 -7.58 0.55 2.63
C GLN A 60 -6.92 -0.82 2.74
N TYR A 61 -7.55 -1.85 2.17
CA TYR A 61 -6.98 -3.19 2.07
C TYR A 61 -7.47 -3.88 0.80
N VAL A 62 -6.56 -4.56 0.12
CA VAL A 62 -6.88 -5.50 -0.95
C VAL A 62 -5.98 -6.72 -0.77
N GLY A 63 -6.58 -7.87 -0.53
CA GLY A 63 -5.84 -9.11 -0.31
C GLY A 63 -6.64 -10.33 -0.73
N LEU A 64 -6.00 -11.49 -0.67
CA LEU A 64 -6.65 -12.76 -0.95
C LEU A 64 -7.75 -12.99 0.10
N ASN A 65 -8.97 -13.27 -0.34
CA ASN A 65 -10.00 -13.82 0.53
C ASN A 65 -9.64 -15.29 0.80
N GLU A 66 -9.41 -15.62 2.07
CA GLU A 66 -8.92 -16.95 2.44
C GLU A 66 -9.90 -18.04 1.98
N PRO A 67 -9.44 -19.03 1.19
CA PRO A 67 -10.31 -20.10 0.71
C PRO A 67 -10.75 -21.00 1.87
N ASP A 68 -11.93 -21.61 1.74
CA ASP A 68 -12.42 -22.56 2.73
C ASP A 68 -11.42 -23.71 2.96
N LYS A 69 -11.10 -23.95 4.24
CA LYS A 69 -10.11 -24.95 4.65
C LYS A 69 -10.43 -26.35 4.13
N SER A 70 -11.70 -26.75 4.12
CA SER A 70 -12.10 -28.08 3.65
C SER A 70 -11.89 -28.23 2.13
N LEU A 71 -12.15 -27.17 1.36
CA LEU A 71 -11.89 -27.13 -0.08
C LEU A 71 -10.39 -27.19 -0.39
N VAL A 72 -9.56 -26.47 0.39
CA VAL A 72 -8.11 -26.52 0.26
C VAL A 72 -7.58 -27.93 0.55
N LEU A 73 -8.00 -28.55 1.67
CA LEU A 73 -7.52 -29.87 2.06
C LEU A 73 -7.92 -30.96 1.06
N SER A 74 -9.14 -30.89 0.53
CA SER A 74 -9.61 -31.81 -0.51
C SER A 74 -8.84 -31.63 -1.83
N TRP A 75 -8.60 -30.40 -2.27
CA TRP A 75 -7.76 -30.11 -3.44
C TRP A 75 -6.32 -30.60 -3.26
N TYR A 76 -5.70 -30.34 -2.11
CA TYR A 76 -4.32 -30.70 -1.82
C TYR A 76 -4.11 -32.22 -1.75
N SER A 77 -5.09 -32.95 -1.18
CA SER A 77 -5.02 -34.40 -1.00
C SER A 77 -5.38 -35.20 -2.27
N SER A 78 -5.78 -34.53 -3.35
CA SER A 78 -6.21 -35.14 -4.61
C SER A 78 -5.04 -35.82 -5.34
N PRO A 79 -5.03 -37.17 -5.45
CA PRO A 79 -4.06 -37.84 -6.30
C PRO A 79 -4.40 -37.50 -7.75
N LYS A 80 -3.48 -36.81 -8.45
CA LYS A 80 -3.58 -36.37 -9.85
C LYS A 80 -4.34 -35.06 -10.12
N HIS A 81 -4.58 -34.21 -9.12
CA HIS A 81 -5.26 -32.91 -9.31
C HIS A 81 -6.62 -33.01 -10.03
N ASN A 82 -7.36 -34.10 -9.80
CA ASN A 82 -8.70 -34.29 -10.39
C ASN A 82 -9.76 -33.40 -9.72
N ILE A 83 -9.44 -32.79 -8.59
CA ILE A 83 -10.25 -31.80 -7.90
C ILE A 83 -9.81 -30.40 -8.35
N LYS A 84 -10.76 -29.55 -8.72
CA LYS A 84 -10.47 -28.15 -9.06
C LYS A 84 -10.00 -27.39 -7.81
N PRO A 85 -9.04 -26.47 -7.93
CA PRO A 85 -8.67 -25.61 -6.81
C PRO A 85 -9.88 -24.79 -6.33
N PRO A 86 -9.93 -24.41 -5.04
CA PRO A 86 -10.95 -23.52 -4.53
C PRO A 86 -10.97 -22.19 -5.32
N PRO A 87 -12.14 -21.52 -5.39
CA PRO A 87 -12.24 -20.24 -6.07
C PRO A 87 -11.28 -19.22 -5.45
N ARG A 88 -10.54 -18.52 -6.30
CA ARG A 88 -9.72 -17.40 -5.87
C ARG A 88 -10.58 -16.13 -5.86
N GLN A 89 -10.54 -15.46 -4.72
CA GLN A 89 -11.34 -14.29 -4.43
C GLN A 89 -10.46 -13.22 -3.78
N ALA A 90 -10.78 -11.95 -3.97
CA ALA A 90 -10.20 -10.85 -3.21
C ALA A 90 -11.14 -10.42 -2.09
N PHE A 91 -10.59 -10.19 -0.91
CA PHE A 91 -11.24 -9.44 0.16
C PHE A 91 -10.74 -7.99 0.11
N VAL A 92 -11.67 -7.05 0.10
CA VAL A 92 -11.41 -5.63 -0.03
C VAL A 92 -12.04 -4.92 1.15
N ILE A 93 -11.25 -4.11 1.86
CA ILE A 93 -11.76 -3.12 2.80
C ILE A 93 -11.62 -1.76 2.14
N ALA A 94 -12.75 -1.10 1.94
CA ALA A 94 -12.83 0.20 1.26
C ALA A 94 -13.55 1.23 2.13
N ARG A 95 -13.28 2.51 1.87
CA ARG A 95 -13.99 3.65 2.44
C ARG A 95 -14.80 4.31 1.35
N ASP A 96 -16.09 4.48 1.63
CA ASP A 96 -17.08 5.05 0.72
C ASP A 96 -17.96 6.01 1.52
N ASN A 97 -17.86 7.31 1.22
CA ASN A 97 -18.67 8.38 1.85
C ASN A 97 -18.72 8.28 3.39
N GLY A 98 -17.56 8.10 4.03
CA GLY A 98 -17.46 8.02 5.50
C GLY A 98 -17.81 6.64 6.09
N LYS A 99 -18.20 5.67 5.27
CA LYS A 99 -18.51 4.30 5.70
C LYS A 99 -17.42 3.33 5.29
N SER A 100 -17.20 2.31 6.11
CA SER A 100 -16.28 1.22 5.81
C SER A 100 -17.06 0.05 5.19
N ARG A 101 -16.56 -0.49 4.08
CA ARG A 101 -17.15 -1.59 3.34
C ARG A 101 -16.22 -2.78 3.30
N GLU A 102 -16.79 -3.96 3.46
CA GLU A 102 -16.17 -5.26 3.29
C GLU A 102 -16.73 -5.90 2.03
N ILE A 103 -15.89 -6.02 1.00
CA ILE A 103 -16.30 -6.47 -0.33
C ILE A 103 -15.51 -7.73 -0.69
N VAL A 104 -16.21 -8.74 -1.19
CA VAL A 104 -15.58 -9.95 -1.75
C VAL A 104 -15.79 -9.95 -3.26
N VAL A 105 -14.69 -9.99 -4.00
CA VAL A 105 -14.67 -10.06 -5.46
C VAL A 105 -14.23 -11.46 -5.88
N ASP A 106 -15.04 -12.12 -6.71
CA ASP A 106 -14.72 -13.44 -7.24
C ASP A 106 -14.15 -13.34 -8.66
N PHE A 107 -12.96 -13.90 -8.87
CA PHE A 107 -12.24 -13.75 -10.14
C PHE A 107 -12.81 -14.63 -11.26
N SER A 108 -13.44 -15.76 -10.92
CA SER A 108 -14.02 -16.67 -11.91
C SER A 108 -15.29 -16.09 -12.51
N SER A 109 -16.17 -15.57 -11.67
CA SER A 109 -17.42 -14.92 -12.07
C SER A 109 -17.23 -13.45 -12.47
N ARG A 110 -16.08 -12.85 -12.12
CA ARG A 110 -15.73 -11.44 -12.36
C ARG A 110 -16.77 -10.49 -11.77
N ALA A 111 -17.23 -10.79 -10.56
CA ALA A 111 -18.30 -10.05 -9.90
C ALA A 111 -18.04 -9.88 -8.40
N ILE A 112 -18.74 -8.90 -7.81
CA ILE A 112 -18.85 -8.76 -6.36
C ILE A 112 -19.83 -9.83 -5.88
N VAL A 113 -19.38 -10.72 -4.99
CA VAL A 113 -20.18 -11.81 -4.42
C VAL A 113 -20.64 -11.52 -2.98
N SER A 114 -20.05 -10.53 -2.32
CA SER A 114 -20.49 -9.99 -1.04
C SER A 114 -20.12 -8.52 -0.94
N ASP A 115 -21.01 -7.70 -0.40
CA ASP A 115 -20.78 -6.28 -0.11
C ASP A 115 -21.51 -5.95 1.20
N LYS A 116 -20.75 -5.64 2.25
CA LYS A 116 -21.28 -5.34 3.57
C LYS A 116 -20.72 -4.02 4.04
N ILE A 117 -21.56 -3.22 4.70
CA ILE A 117 -21.10 -2.07 5.46
C ILE A 117 -20.71 -2.58 6.85
N HIS A 118 -19.48 -2.30 7.29
CA HIS A 118 -19.05 -2.61 8.64
C HIS A 118 -19.85 -1.79 9.64
N VAL A 119 -20.39 -2.45 10.66
CA VAL A 119 -21.15 -1.83 11.76
C VAL A 119 -20.45 -2.19 13.05
N GLY A 120 -20.07 -1.17 13.81
CA GLY A 120 -19.36 -1.31 15.08
C GLY A 120 -18.14 -0.41 15.13
N ASN A 121 -17.30 -0.67 16.14
CA ASN A 121 -16.13 0.14 16.42
C ASN A 121 -14.95 -0.18 15.49
N GLY A 122 -14.01 0.77 15.43
CA GLY A 122 -12.77 0.65 14.67
C GLY A 122 -12.85 1.15 13.23
N TYR A 123 -11.70 1.57 12.71
CA TYR A 123 -11.54 2.03 11.33
C TYR A 123 -10.53 1.17 10.58
N PRO A 124 -10.61 1.11 9.23
CA PRO A 124 -9.62 0.43 8.41
C PRO A 124 -8.23 1.07 8.49
N MET A 125 -7.24 0.37 7.93
CA MET A 125 -5.86 0.87 7.80
C MET A 125 -5.82 2.25 7.13
N LEU A 126 -4.82 3.05 7.50
CA LEU A 126 -4.54 4.34 6.87
C LEU A 126 -3.86 4.11 5.52
N THR A 127 -4.21 4.91 4.51
CA THR A 127 -3.46 4.94 3.25
C THR A 127 -2.34 5.98 3.31
N ASN A 128 -1.33 5.84 2.45
CA ASN A 128 -0.31 6.88 2.32
C ASN A 128 -0.92 8.17 1.77
N ASP A 129 -1.79 8.08 0.77
CA ASP A 129 -2.49 9.22 0.16
C ASP A 129 -3.25 10.08 1.18
N GLU A 130 -3.93 9.45 2.16
CA GLU A 130 -4.65 10.18 3.22
C GLU A 130 -3.69 10.91 4.17
N GLN A 131 -2.53 10.31 4.46
CA GLN A 131 -1.51 10.90 5.33
C GLN A 131 -0.75 12.03 4.64
N GLU A 132 -0.49 11.90 3.33
CA GLU A 132 0.09 12.96 2.49
C GLU A 132 -0.88 14.13 2.39
N ALA A 133 -2.17 13.88 2.12
CA ALA A 133 -3.20 14.92 2.11
C ALA A 133 -3.33 15.65 3.46
N ALA A 134 -3.25 14.91 4.57
CA ALA A 134 -3.24 15.50 5.91
C ALA A 134 -1.98 16.36 6.16
N THR A 135 -0.83 15.93 5.65
CA THR A 135 0.42 16.70 5.72
C THR A 135 0.30 18.01 4.94
N GLU A 136 -0.19 17.97 3.70
CA GLU A 136 -0.42 19.17 2.90
C GLU A 136 -1.41 20.14 3.55
N LEU A 137 -2.45 19.61 4.19
CA LEU A 137 -3.44 20.39 4.91
C LEU A 137 -2.78 21.17 6.07
N VAL A 138 -1.97 20.49 6.89
CA VAL A 138 -1.30 21.12 8.04
C VAL A 138 -0.26 22.15 7.59
N LEU A 139 0.48 21.89 6.51
CA LEU A 139 1.44 22.83 5.92
C LEU A 139 0.78 24.13 5.39
N LYS A 140 -0.54 24.14 5.17
CA LYS A 140 -1.33 25.32 4.79
C LYS A 140 -2.09 25.93 5.98
N PHE A 141 -2.04 25.31 7.15
CA PHE A 141 -2.83 25.69 8.32
C PHE A 141 -2.19 26.86 9.07
N LYS A 142 -2.82 28.04 9.01
CA LYS A 142 -2.27 29.29 9.55
C LYS A 142 -1.80 29.21 11.02
N PRO A 143 -2.55 28.62 11.96
CA PRO A 143 -2.08 28.50 13.35
C PRO A 143 -0.77 27.69 13.48
N PHE A 144 -0.61 26.64 12.68
CA PHE A 144 0.63 25.87 12.66
C PHE A 144 1.80 26.69 12.11
N LEU A 145 1.59 27.39 10.99
CA LEU A 145 2.60 28.26 10.38
C LEU A 145 3.05 29.38 11.31
N ASP A 146 2.13 29.94 12.11
CA ASP A 146 2.45 30.96 13.11
C ASP A 146 3.32 30.39 14.24
N SER A 147 2.99 29.18 14.71
CA SER A 147 3.79 28.47 15.71
C SER A 147 5.19 28.09 15.24
N VAL A 148 5.34 27.73 13.96
CA VAL A 148 6.64 27.48 13.31
C VAL A 148 7.45 28.77 13.19
N THR A 149 6.82 29.85 12.73
CA THR A 149 7.44 31.18 12.60
C THR A 149 7.91 31.71 13.95
N LYS A 150 7.09 31.55 15.00
CA LYS A 150 7.44 31.93 16.38
C LYS A 150 8.69 31.20 16.90
N ARG A 151 8.95 29.99 16.40
CA ARG A 151 10.15 29.20 16.73
C ARG A 151 11.36 29.52 15.84
N GLY A 152 11.21 30.39 14.83
CA GLY A 152 12.26 30.72 13.88
C GLY A 152 12.64 29.55 12.96
N LEU A 153 11.73 28.59 12.75
CA LEU A 153 11.98 27.41 11.93
C LEU A 153 11.50 27.65 10.49
N ASN A 154 12.19 27.04 9.53
CA ASN A 154 11.78 27.08 8.13
C ASN A 154 10.75 25.98 7.83
N VAL A 155 9.59 26.35 7.29
CA VAL A 155 8.51 25.42 6.93
C VAL A 155 8.98 24.36 5.92
N SER A 156 9.90 24.69 5.00
CA SER A 156 10.39 23.74 4.00
C SER A 156 11.24 22.60 4.57
N GLU A 157 11.74 22.77 5.79
CA GLU A 157 12.55 21.77 6.51
C GLU A 157 11.71 20.94 7.49
N ILE A 158 10.38 21.12 7.48
CA ILE A 158 9.47 20.36 8.32
C ILE A 158 8.93 19.16 7.58
N VAL A 159 9.05 18.01 8.22
CA VAL A 159 8.45 16.75 7.78
C VAL A 159 7.52 16.24 8.86
N PHE A 160 6.57 15.39 8.47
CA PHE A 160 5.59 14.83 9.39
C PHE A 160 5.74 13.32 9.46
N THR A 161 5.55 12.80 10.66
CA THR A 161 5.02 11.45 10.81
C THR A 161 3.60 11.53 11.35
N THR A 162 2.88 10.43 11.24
CA THR A 162 1.52 10.31 11.76
C THR A 162 1.51 9.26 12.88
N SER A 163 0.59 9.43 13.81
CA SER A 163 0.33 8.47 14.87
C SER A 163 -1.17 8.25 15.02
N THR A 164 -1.57 7.00 15.21
CA THR A 164 -2.95 6.66 15.54
C THR A 164 -3.25 7.11 16.97
N VAL A 165 -4.46 7.62 17.21
CA VAL A 165 -4.84 8.07 18.56
C VAL A 165 -5.36 6.93 19.44
N GLY A 166 -5.85 5.84 18.86
CA GLY A 166 -6.48 4.77 19.64
C GLY A 166 -7.84 5.20 20.20
N TRP A 167 -8.20 4.66 21.37
CA TRP A 167 -9.45 4.95 22.08
C TRP A 167 -9.16 5.00 23.58
N TYR A 168 -9.68 6.01 24.27
CA TYR A 168 -9.40 6.28 25.69
C TYR A 168 -10.67 6.40 26.56
N GLY A 169 -11.82 5.94 26.07
CA GLY A 169 -13.08 5.94 26.84
C GLY A 169 -14.18 6.87 26.30
N GLU A 170 -13.93 7.51 25.16
CA GLU A 170 -14.88 8.39 24.50
C GLU A 170 -16.12 7.63 24.02
N SER A 171 -17.27 8.31 23.96
CA SER A 171 -18.51 7.69 23.50
C SER A 171 -18.50 7.46 21.99
N GLU A 172 -19.23 6.46 21.49
CA GLU A 172 -19.28 6.15 20.04
C GLU A 172 -19.73 7.37 19.19
N ALA A 173 -20.62 8.22 19.72
CA ALA A 173 -21.07 9.44 19.04
C ALA A 173 -19.96 10.50 18.85
N GLU A 174 -18.88 10.40 19.63
CA GLU A 174 -17.71 11.28 19.58
C GLU A 174 -16.55 10.65 18.80
N THR A 175 -16.68 9.38 18.37
CA THR A 175 -15.63 8.70 17.62
C THR A 175 -15.57 9.22 16.19
N GLU A 176 -14.48 9.92 15.90
CA GLU A 176 -14.12 10.37 14.56
C GLU A 176 -12.86 9.63 14.07
N ARG A 177 -12.72 9.48 12.75
CA ARG A 177 -11.50 8.93 12.15
C ARG A 177 -10.39 9.98 12.14
N VAL A 178 -9.68 10.10 13.26
CA VAL A 178 -8.63 11.10 13.48
C VAL A 178 -7.24 10.49 13.56
N ILE A 179 -6.25 11.25 13.09
CA ILE A 179 -4.83 10.96 13.27
C ILE A 179 -4.13 12.13 13.94
N ARG A 180 -3.09 11.83 14.71
CA ARG A 180 -2.18 12.83 15.27
C ARG A 180 -1.05 13.08 14.30
N MET A 181 -0.85 14.34 13.92
CA MET A 181 0.26 14.78 13.08
C MET A 181 1.43 15.18 13.97
N MET A 182 2.61 14.63 13.71
CA MET A 182 3.83 14.83 14.50
C MET A 182 4.90 15.50 13.63
N PRO A 183 5.15 16.82 13.82
CA PRO A 183 6.15 17.54 13.04
C PRO A 183 7.58 17.30 13.56
N PHE A 184 8.53 17.18 12.64
CA PHE A 184 9.97 17.07 12.88
C PHE A 184 10.74 18.05 12.00
N TYR A 185 11.96 18.42 12.40
CA TYR A 185 12.79 19.40 11.70
C TYR A 185 14.08 18.78 11.17
N LEU A 186 14.36 18.96 9.88
CA LEU A 186 15.51 18.33 9.20
C LEU A 186 16.83 19.09 9.40
N ASP A 187 16.94 20.38 9.05
CA ASP A 187 18.19 21.17 9.13
C ASP A 187 19.38 20.42 8.51
N GLY A 188 19.12 19.82 7.34
CA GLY A 188 20.10 19.02 6.59
C GLY A 188 20.34 17.58 7.08
N THR A 189 19.83 17.15 8.25
CA THR A 189 19.89 15.72 8.64
C THR A 189 18.70 14.94 8.09
N VAL A 190 18.92 13.67 7.77
CA VAL A 190 17.83 12.72 7.44
C VAL A 190 17.24 12.05 8.68
N ASN A 191 17.90 12.15 9.83
CA ASN A 191 17.45 11.52 11.07
C ASN A 191 16.44 12.40 11.82
N MET A 192 15.29 12.62 11.18
CA MET A 192 14.23 13.50 11.68
C MET A 192 13.75 13.12 13.09
N TYR A 193 13.73 11.82 13.42
CA TYR A 193 13.20 11.30 14.70
C TYR A 193 13.94 11.84 15.94
N LEU A 194 15.18 12.29 15.80
CA LEU A 194 15.94 12.92 16.88
C LEU A 194 15.66 14.42 17.04
N ARG A 195 14.79 14.99 16.20
CA ARG A 195 14.50 16.42 16.13
C ARG A 195 13.00 16.71 16.05
N PRO A 196 12.20 16.25 17.02
CA PRO A 196 10.78 16.55 17.08
C PRO A 196 10.54 18.03 17.36
N ILE A 197 9.50 18.59 16.73
CA ILE A 197 8.94 19.89 17.13
C ILE A 197 7.92 19.62 18.24
N GLU A 198 8.40 19.64 19.48
CA GLU A 198 7.57 19.29 20.64
C GLU A 198 6.60 20.40 21.07
N GLY A 199 5.66 20.02 21.94
CA GLY A 199 4.69 20.91 22.56
C GLY A 199 3.47 21.21 21.70
N MET A 200 3.39 20.65 20.50
CA MET A 200 2.24 20.76 19.60
C MET A 200 1.35 19.51 19.66
N THR A 201 0.05 19.73 19.72
CA THR A 201 -0.98 18.71 19.46
C THR A 201 -1.70 19.11 18.19
N ILE A 202 -1.67 18.25 17.18
CA ILE A 202 -2.30 18.49 15.88
C ILE A 202 -3.12 17.25 15.56
N LEU A 203 -4.45 17.38 15.54
CA LEU A 203 -5.36 16.30 15.16
C LEU A 203 -6.03 16.64 13.83
N VAL A 204 -6.04 15.68 12.92
CA VAL A 204 -6.69 15.78 11.62
C VAL A 204 -7.74 14.70 11.50
N ASN A 205 -8.97 15.09 11.18
CA ASN A 205 -10.02 14.17 10.77
C ASN A 205 -9.87 13.84 9.29
N LEU A 206 -9.70 12.55 8.98
CA LEU A 206 -9.40 12.06 7.64
C LEU A 206 -10.62 12.00 6.72
N ASP A 207 -11.83 11.90 7.26
CA ASP A 207 -13.04 11.76 6.45
C ASP A 207 -13.46 13.07 5.82
N VAL A 208 -13.41 14.14 6.63
CA VAL A 208 -13.69 15.50 6.17
C VAL A 208 -12.43 16.27 5.77
N MET A 209 -11.25 15.69 6.01
CA MET A 209 -9.93 16.28 5.74
C MET A 209 -9.79 17.69 6.33
N LYS A 210 -9.93 17.80 7.67
CA LYS A 210 -9.84 19.07 8.41
C LYS A 210 -9.03 18.91 9.68
N VAL A 211 -8.34 19.97 10.10
CA VAL A 211 -7.72 20.05 11.43
C VAL A 211 -8.82 20.20 12.47
N THR A 212 -8.97 19.24 13.38
CA THR A 212 -10.01 19.24 14.43
C THR A 212 -9.51 19.83 15.74
N GLU A 213 -8.24 19.61 16.05
CA GLU A 213 -7.59 20.19 17.23
C GLU A 213 -6.20 20.71 16.85
N PHE A 214 -5.90 21.92 17.32
CA PHE A 214 -4.56 22.46 17.30
C PHE A 214 -4.27 23.15 18.63
N THR A 215 -3.26 22.64 19.35
CA THR A 215 -2.81 23.24 20.61
C THR A 215 -1.29 23.33 20.62
N ASP A 216 -0.75 24.53 20.81
CA ASP A 216 0.68 24.78 21.01
C ASP A 216 0.93 25.18 22.47
N ARG A 217 1.32 24.21 23.30
CA ARG A 217 1.38 24.34 24.77
C ARG A 217 2.75 24.77 25.27
N LEU A 218 3.80 24.33 24.58
CA LEU A 218 5.18 24.46 25.05
C LEU A 218 6.11 24.70 23.86
N THR A 219 7.09 25.57 24.08
CA THR A 219 8.23 25.72 23.16
C THR A 219 9.47 25.21 23.87
N VAL A 220 10.08 24.17 23.31
CA VAL A 220 11.36 23.61 23.78
C VAL A 220 12.48 23.99 22.84
N ILE A 221 13.72 23.85 23.31
CA ILE A 221 14.91 24.05 22.47
C ILE A 221 14.95 22.94 21.43
N MET A 222 15.06 23.31 20.15
CA MET A 222 15.21 22.37 19.05
C MET A 222 16.56 21.63 19.17
N PRO A 223 16.58 20.28 19.22
CA PRO A 223 17.83 19.52 19.19
C PRO A 223 18.68 19.86 17.97
N LYS A 224 20.01 19.78 18.09
CA LYS A 224 20.94 20.04 16.98
C LYS A 224 20.93 18.89 15.97
N ALA A 225 21.13 19.20 14.69
CA ALA A 225 21.30 18.19 13.63
C ALA A 225 22.66 17.48 13.70
N ASN A 226 23.70 18.17 14.16
CA ASN A 226 25.04 17.60 14.24
C ASN A 226 25.07 16.35 15.15
N GLY A 227 25.75 15.30 14.69
CA GLY A 227 25.88 14.02 15.41
C GLY A 227 24.67 13.08 15.30
N THR A 228 23.70 13.38 14.43
CA THR A 228 22.51 12.53 14.21
C THR A 228 22.57 11.68 12.94
N GLU A 229 23.54 11.94 12.07
CA GLU A 229 23.68 11.28 10.77
C GLU A 229 24.17 9.82 10.93
N TYR A 230 23.65 8.93 10.09
CA TYR A 230 23.95 7.50 10.13
C TYR A 230 24.35 6.93 8.76
N ARG A 231 24.21 7.70 7.68
CA ARG A 231 24.63 7.30 6.34
C ARG A 231 26.14 7.38 6.24
N ILE A 232 26.77 6.27 5.89
CA ILE A 232 28.22 6.15 5.82
C ILE A 232 28.89 7.18 4.89
N SER A 233 28.17 7.67 3.86
CA SER A 233 28.68 8.67 2.92
C SER A 233 28.83 10.08 3.51
N GLU A 234 28.09 10.38 4.57
CA GLU A 234 28.04 11.70 5.23
C GLU A 234 28.85 11.73 6.53
N LEU A 235 29.37 10.57 6.96
CA LEU A 235 30.19 10.45 8.15
C LEU A 235 31.65 10.73 7.79
N GLU A 236 32.32 11.48 8.66
CA GLU A 236 33.78 11.61 8.60
C GLU A 236 34.43 10.22 8.65
N PRO A 237 35.54 9.98 7.93
CA PRO A 237 36.21 8.69 7.90
C PRO A 237 36.59 8.24 9.31
N LEU A 238 35.80 7.33 9.87
CA LEU A 238 36.12 6.71 11.16
C LEU A 238 37.25 5.70 10.95
N PHE A 239 38.24 5.70 11.86
CA PHE A 239 39.15 4.58 12.07
C PHE A 239 38.35 3.37 12.60
N THR A 240 37.59 2.72 11.73
CA THR A 240 36.85 1.50 12.08
C THR A 240 37.78 0.29 12.02
N ARG A 241 37.53 -0.68 12.89
CA ARG A 241 38.15 -2.01 12.78
C ARG A 241 37.63 -2.65 11.49
N ARG A 242 38.51 -2.90 10.52
CA ARG A 242 38.14 -3.57 9.27
C ARG A 242 37.55 -4.95 9.60
N PHE A 243 36.30 -5.18 9.22
CA PHE A 243 35.72 -6.52 9.23
C PHE A 243 36.15 -7.20 7.92
N GLU A 244 36.99 -8.23 8.04
CA GLU A 244 37.38 -9.03 6.89
C GLU A 244 36.17 -9.84 6.39
N PRO A 245 35.85 -9.81 5.08
CA PRO A 245 34.84 -10.70 4.52
C PRO A 245 35.22 -12.15 4.81
N SER A 246 34.26 -12.97 5.23
CA SER A 246 34.49 -14.40 5.41
C SER A 246 34.75 -15.05 4.05
N PHE A 247 36.02 -15.28 3.72
CA PHE A 247 36.42 -16.08 2.57
C PHE A 247 36.14 -17.57 2.86
N CYS A 248 35.01 -18.09 2.36
CA CYS A 248 34.77 -19.52 2.33
C CYS A 248 35.57 -20.13 1.16
N SER A 249 36.87 -20.37 1.35
CA SER A 249 37.63 -21.20 0.43
C SER A 249 37.19 -22.66 0.59
N ARG A 250 36.23 -23.12 -0.22
CA ARG A 250 36.16 -24.54 -0.56
C ARG A 250 37.48 -24.87 -1.25
N LYS A 251 38.37 -25.58 -0.56
CA LYS A 251 39.41 -26.35 -1.23
C LYS A 251 38.68 -27.31 -2.17
N VAL A 252 38.71 -27.02 -3.47
CA VAL A 252 38.47 -28.05 -4.48
C VAL A 252 39.60 -29.03 -4.28
N GLN A 253 39.26 -30.16 -3.65
CA GLN A 253 40.16 -31.29 -3.53
C GLN A 253 40.18 -31.93 -4.92
N ASP A 254 41.20 -31.59 -5.69
CA ASP A 254 41.48 -32.23 -6.97
C ASP A 254 41.90 -33.67 -6.66
N SER A 255 40.95 -34.60 -6.82
CA SER A 255 41.20 -36.04 -6.73
C SER A 255 41.72 -36.53 -8.07
N ARG A 256 42.95 -37.03 -8.04
CA ARG A 256 43.67 -37.74 -9.11
C ARG A 256 42.83 -38.74 -9.87
#